data_AF-A0A7L3I1M5-F1
#
_entry.id   AF-A0A7L3I1M5-F1
#
_cell.length_a   1.000
_cell.length_b   1.000
_cell.length_c   1.000
_cell.angle_alpha   90.00
_cell.angle_beta   90.00
_cell.angle_gamma   90.00
#
_symmetry.space_group_name_H-M   'P 1'
#
loop_
_entity.id
_entity.type
_entity.pdbx_description
1 polymer ?
#
loop_
_entity_poly.entity_id
_entity_poly.type
_entity_poly.pdbx_seq_one_letter_code
_entity_poly.pdbx_strand_id
1 'polypeptide(L)'
;LTAAECLVHPWIKPLSRKQVLNRSRSSINMSNFRKFNARRKWKLSYNTVSACNRLCRTQLLCSLRKEDEELPCSCPAAPLCPQRCCESDQEEERSAPIALLRRRRSSCS
;
A
#
# COMPACT_ATOMS: atom_id res chain seq x y z
N LEU A 1 17.79 19.87 -20.96
CA LEU A 1 17.22 18.52 -20.78
C LEU A 1 15.72 18.64 -20.67
N THR A 2 15.06 18.69 -21.83
CA THR A 2 13.61 18.55 -21.95
C THR A 2 13.22 17.07 -22.02
N ALA A 3 11.95 16.75 -21.77
CA ALA A 3 11.47 15.37 -21.92
C ALA A 3 11.67 14.83 -23.35
N ALA A 4 11.50 15.69 -24.36
CA ALA A 4 11.72 15.33 -25.76
C ALA A 4 13.18 14.94 -26.04
N GLU A 5 14.14 15.70 -25.50
CA GLU A 5 15.58 15.39 -25.58
C GLU A 5 15.92 14.05 -24.90
N CYS A 6 15.27 13.70 -23.79
CA CYS A 6 15.49 12.42 -23.10
C CYS A 6 15.05 11.22 -23.95
N LEU A 7 13.96 11.35 -24.73
CA LEU A 7 13.45 10.24 -25.54
C LEU A 7 14.42 9.82 -26.68
N VAL A 8 15.25 10.75 -27.15
CA VAL A 8 16.29 10.47 -28.15
C VAL A 8 17.64 10.08 -27.53
N HIS A 9 17.73 10.01 -26.20
CA HIS A 9 18.96 9.65 -25.51
C HIS A 9 19.37 8.19 -25.84
N PRO A 10 20.65 7.89 -26.10
CA PRO A 10 21.09 6.56 -26.55
C PRO A 10 20.76 5.39 -25.62
N TRP A 11 20.56 5.65 -24.33
CA TRP A 11 20.11 4.64 -23.38
C TRP A 11 18.65 4.23 -23.58
N ILE A 12 17.81 5.17 -24.02
CA ILE A 12 16.37 5.00 -24.28
C ILE A 12 16.14 4.56 -25.73
N LYS A 13 16.78 5.25 -26.70
CA LYS A 13 16.73 4.94 -28.13
C LYS A 13 18.15 4.66 -28.67
N PRO A 14 18.64 3.40 -28.59
CA PRO A 14 19.96 3.05 -29.10
C PRO A 14 20.06 3.30 -30.62
N LEU A 15 21.19 3.84 -31.06
CA LEU A 15 21.46 4.14 -32.47
C LEU A 15 22.35 3.07 -33.13
N SER A 16 23.04 2.26 -32.34
CA SER A 16 23.95 1.22 -32.82
C SER A 16 23.73 -0.12 -32.09
N ARG A 17 24.00 -1.23 -32.80
CA ARG A 17 23.97 -2.59 -32.23
C ARG A 17 24.90 -2.74 -31.02
N LYS A 18 26.04 -2.04 -31.00
CA LYS A 18 26.96 -2.03 -29.85
C LYS A 18 26.30 -1.45 -28.59
N GLN A 19 25.52 -0.38 -28.74
CA GLN A 19 24.78 0.24 -27.63
C GLN A 19 23.68 -0.68 -27.11
N VAL A 20 22.96 -1.37 -28.00
CA VAL A 20 21.95 -2.37 -27.63
C VAL A 20 22.57 -3.48 -26.76
N LEU A 21 23.70 -4.04 -27.20
CA LEU A 21 24.40 -5.11 -26.48
C LEU A 21 24.94 -4.66 -25.12
N ASN A 22 25.52 -3.45 -25.06
CA ASN A 22 25.99 -2.89 -23.79
C ASN A 22 24.83 -2.67 -22.80
N ARG A 23 23.70 -2.15 -23.29
CA ARG A 23 22.49 -1.98 -22.49
C ARG A 23 21.95 -3.31 -22.00
N SER A 24 21.87 -4.33 -22.86
CA SER A 24 21.33 -5.65 -22.49
C SER A 24 22.21 -6.40 -21.49
N ARG A 25 23.52 -6.13 -21.47
CA ARG A 25 24.47 -6.72 -20.51
C ARG A 25 24.52 -5.97 -19.18
N SER A 26 24.05 -4.74 -19.15
CA SER A 26 24.05 -3.92 -17.92
C SER A 26 22.98 -4.43 -16.97
N SER A 27 23.37 -4.71 -15.73
CA SER A 27 22.47 -5.13 -14.66
C SER A 27 22.28 -4.00 -13.65
N ILE A 28 21.15 -4.02 -12.94
CA ILE A 28 20.91 -3.13 -11.80
C ILE A 28 21.12 -3.90 -10.50
N ASN A 29 21.56 -3.21 -9.46
CA ASN A 29 21.68 -3.82 -8.14
C ASN A 29 20.30 -4.10 -7.53
N MET A 30 19.80 -5.31 -7.76
CA MET A 30 18.47 -5.70 -7.31
C MET A 30 18.36 -5.79 -5.78
N SER A 31 19.46 -6.08 -5.09
CA SER A 31 19.49 -6.12 -3.61
C SER A 31 19.15 -4.74 -3.04
N ASN A 32 19.80 -3.69 -3.53
CA ASN A 32 19.53 -2.33 -3.11
C ASN A 32 18.14 -1.86 -3.55
N PHE A 33 17.72 -2.18 -4.78
CA PHE A 33 16.38 -1.81 -5.26
C PHE A 33 15.26 -2.43 -4.42
N ARG A 34 15.41 -3.71 -4.01
CA ARG A 34 14.47 -4.37 -3.08
C ARG A 34 14.47 -3.71 -1.72
N LYS A 35 15.63 -3.44 -1.13
CA LYS A 35 15.76 -2.75 0.17
C LYS A 35 15.11 -1.35 0.13
N PHE A 36 15.31 -0.59 -0.95
CA PHE A 36 14.70 0.72 -1.14
C PHE A 36 13.16 0.64 -1.19
N ASN A 37 12.62 -0.28 -2.00
CA ASN A 37 11.19 -0.47 -2.10
C ASN A 37 10.56 -0.93 -0.78
N ALA A 38 11.23 -1.82 -0.05
CA ALA A 38 10.79 -2.25 1.28
C ALA A 38 10.68 -1.05 2.23
N ARG A 39 11.70 -0.20 2.31
CA ARG A 39 11.67 1.03 3.14
C ARG A 39 10.57 1.99 2.71
N ARG A 40 10.36 2.17 1.40
CA ARG A 40 9.29 3.02 0.86
C ARG A 40 7.90 2.51 1.28
N LYS A 41 7.64 1.21 1.14
CA LYS A 41 6.38 0.58 1.59
C LYS A 41 6.19 0.73 3.09
N TRP A 42 7.23 0.44 3.86
CA TRP A 42 7.19 0.50 5.32
C TRP A 42 6.89 1.91 5.83
N LYS A 43 7.51 2.94 5.23
CA LYS A 43 7.23 4.35 5.54
C LYS A 43 5.77 4.73 5.28
N LEU A 44 5.19 4.25 4.18
CA LEU A 44 3.78 4.49 3.87
C LEU A 44 2.87 3.83 4.91
N SER A 45 3.07 2.54 5.20
CA SER A 45 2.30 1.80 6.20
C SER A 45 2.38 2.46 7.59
N TYR A 46 3.58 2.83 8.02
CA TYR A 46 3.79 3.55 9.28
C TYR A 46 3.04 4.88 9.31
N ASN A 47 3.15 5.68 8.25
CA ASN A 47 2.46 6.97 8.16
C ASN A 47 0.93 6.80 8.26
N THR A 48 0.36 5.81 7.57
CA THR A 48 -1.08 5.52 7.62
C THR A 48 -1.51 5.16 9.04
N VAL A 49 -0.83 4.20 9.68
CA VAL A 49 -1.17 3.77 11.06
C VAL A 49 -0.99 4.91 12.06
N SER A 50 0.10 5.67 11.94
CA SER A 50 0.37 6.83 12.80
C SER A 50 -0.70 7.92 12.66
N ALA A 51 -1.14 8.20 11.43
CA ALA A 51 -2.23 9.15 11.17
C ALA A 51 -3.54 8.67 11.81
N CYS A 52 -3.94 7.41 11.61
CA CYS A 52 -5.12 6.84 12.26
C CYS A 52 -5.02 6.92 13.78
N ASN A 53 -3.87 6.56 14.35
CA ASN A 53 -3.64 6.63 15.79
C ASN A 53 -3.78 8.05 16.33
N ARG A 54 -3.25 9.06 15.61
CA ARG A 54 -3.40 10.48 15.98
C ARG A 54 -4.86 10.92 15.95
N LEU A 55 -5.62 10.49 14.94
CA LEU A 55 -7.03 10.82 14.79
C LEU A 55 -7.91 10.16 15.87
N CYS A 56 -7.63 8.92 16.24
CA CYS A 56 -8.29 8.25 17.37
C CYS A 56 -8.01 8.99 18.70
N ARG A 57 -6.75 9.38 18.96
CA ARG A 57 -6.36 10.10 20.18
C ARG A 57 -6.99 11.48 20.29
N THR A 58 -7.16 12.16 19.17
CA THR A 58 -7.83 13.47 19.11
C THR A 58 -9.36 13.35 19.07
N GLN A 59 -9.90 12.13 19.23
CA GLN A 59 -11.30 11.78 19.17
C GLN A 59 -12.02 12.13 17.86
N LEU A 60 -11.36 12.70 16.85
CA LEU A 60 -11.98 13.13 15.59
C LEU A 60 -12.65 11.99 14.81
N LEU A 61 -12.20 10.74 15.01
CA LEU A 61 -12.85 9.55 14.43
C LEU A 61 -13.73 8.80 15.44
N CYS A 62 -13.49 8.95 16.74
CA CYS A 62 -14.20 8.22 17.80
C CYS A 62 -15.44 8.98 18.31
N SER A 63 -15.48 10.31 18.16
CA SER A 63 -16.65 11.14 18.47
C SER A 63 -17.79 10.92 17.48
N LEU A 64 -17.47 10.55 16.24
CA LEU A 64 -18.44 10.25 15.17
C LEU A 64 -19.26 8.98 15.42
N ARG A 65 -18.87 8.16 16.42
CA ARG A 65 -19.62 6.95 16.80
C ARG A 65 -20.54 7.16 18.01
N LYS A 66 -20.67 8.39 18.51
CA LYS A 66 -21.46 8.68 19.71
C LYS A 66 -22.90 9.17 19.43
N GLU A 67 -23.29 9.43 18.18
CA GLU A 67 -24.59 10.04 17.89
C GLU A 67 -25.64 9.11 17.26
N ASP A 68 -25.29 7.89 16.87
CA ASP A 68 -26.26 6.91 16.37
C ASP A 68 -26.22 5.61 17.19
N GLU A 69 -27.34 5.37 17.88
CA GLU A 69 -27.80 4.11 18.48
C GLU A 69 -27.14 3.63 19.78
N GLU A 70 -27.93 3.79 20.85
CA GLU A 70 -28.01 3.03 22.09
C GLU A 70 -28.20 1.52 21.81
N LEU A 71 -27.22 0.86 21.19
CA LEU A 71 -27.10 -0.59 21.16
C LEU A 71 -25.91 -0.97 22.05
N PRO A 72 -26.15 -1.55 23.24
CA PRO A 72 -25.07 -1.94 24.13
C PRO A 72 -24.20 -2.96 23.41
N CYS A 73 -22.96 -2.59 23.12
CA CYS A 73 -21.93 -3.56 22.81
C CYS A 73 -21.94 -4.56 23.98
N SER A 74 -22.31 -5.81 23.71
CA SER A 74 -22.47 -6.88 24.70
C SER A 74 -21.13 -7.39 25.21
N CYS A 75 -20.28 -6.47 25.63
CA CYS A 75 -19.09 -6.73 26.41
C CYS A 75 -19.39 -6.19 27.81
N PRO A 76 -19.63 -7.06 28.81
CA PRO A 76 -19.88 -6.61 30.18
C PRO A 76 -18.73 -5.74 30.65
N ALA A 77 -19.07 -4.55 31.14
CA ALA A 77 -18.13 -3.54 31.56
C ALA A 77 -17.10 -4.10 32.55
N ALA A 78 -15.82 -4.00 32.20
CA ALA A 78 -14.73 -3.99 33.16
C ALA A 78 -13.92 -2.70 32.94
N PRO A 79 -13.48 -1.98 34.00
CA PRO A 79 -12.74 -0.71 33.90
C PRO A 79 -11.33 -0.82 33.28
N LEU A 80 -11.01 -1.91 32.60
CA LEU A 80 -9.68 -2.26 32.10
C LEU A 80 -9.84 -2.97 30.74
N CYS A 81 -10.03 -2.22 29.66
CA CYS A 81 -9.75 -2.75 28.32
C CYS A 81 -8.55 -2.02 27.71
N PRO A 82 -7.29 -2.41 28.05
CA PRO A 82 -6.09 -1.85 27.41
C PRO A 82 -5.80 -2.47 26.04
N GLN A 83 -6.61 -3.42 25.57
CA GLN A 83 -6.25 -4.24 24.41
C GLN A 83 -7.21 -4.01 23.26
N ARG A 84 -6.65 -3.54 22.16
CA ARG A 84 -7.30 -3.46 20.85
C ARG A 84 -7.86 -4.84 20.49
N CYS A 85 -9.15 -4.92 20.22
CA CYS A 85 -9.69 -5.98 19.37
C CYS A 85 -9.25 -5.69 17.93
N CYS A 86 -7.95 -5.91 17.64
CA CYS A 86 -7.52 -6.20 16.29
C CYS A 86 -7.75 -7.70 16.12
N GLU A 87 -8.94 -8.06 15.65
CA GLU A 87 -9.17 -9.38 15.09
C GLU A 87 -8.34 -9.42 13.80
N SER A 88 -7.12 -9.95 13.88
CA SER A 88 -6.37 -10.34 12.69
C SER A 88 -7.05 -11.60 12.18
N ASP A 89 -7.62 -11.53 10.97
CA ASP A 89 -8.12 -12.68 10.24
C ASP A 89 -7.10 -13.83 10.35
N GLN A 90 -7.52 -14.92 10.98
CA GLN A 90 -6.75 -16.14 11.03
C GLN A 90 -6.81 -16.70 9.60
N GLU A 91 -5.69 -16.70 8.88
CA GLU A 91 -5.64 -17.28 7.53
C GLU A 91 -5.90 -18.79 7.65
N GLU A 92 -7.18 -19.17 7.50
CA GLU A 92 -7.62 -20.55 7.41
C GLU A 92 -7.21 -21.11 6.05
N GLU A 93 -6.49 -22.22 6.12
CA GLU A 93 -6.23 -23.27 5.13
C GLU A 93 -6.32 -22.91 3.64
N ARG A 94 -5.24 -23.23 2.89
CA ARG A 94 -5.07 -23.12 1.42
C ARG A 94 -6.38 -23.28 0.64
N SER A 95 -7.10 -22.18 0.48
CA SER A 95 -8.29 -22.11 -0.34
C SER A 95 -7.89 -21.80 -1.78
N ALA A 96 -8.48 -22.51 -2.73
CA ALA A 96 -8.21 -22.33 -4.16
C ALA A 96 -8.39 -20.86 -4.56
N PRO A 97 -7.58 -20.32 -5.50
CA PRO A 97 -7.61 -18.90 -5.81
C PRO A 97 -9.00 -18.51 -6.30
N ILE A 98 -9.73 -17.74 -5.49
CA ILE A 98 -10.96 -17.07 -5.87
C ILE A 98 -10.61 -16.23 -7.11
N ALA A 99 -11.24 -16.55 -8.24
CA ALA A 99 -11.12 -15.76 -9.45
C ALA A 99 -11.55 -14.32 -9.12
N LEU A 100 -10.58 -13.41 -9.03
CA LEU A 100 -10.84 -12.00 -8.78
C LEU A 100 -11.77 -11.50 -9.89
N LEU A 101 -13.03 -11.24 -9.53
CA LEU A 101 -13.98 -10.58 -10.42
C LEU A 101 -13.35 -9.24 -10.83
N ARG A 102 -12.99 -9.15 -12.12
CA ARG A 102 -12.50 -7.91 -12.72
C ARG A 102 -13.54 -6.83 -12.49
N ARG A 103 -13.19 -5.82 -11.70
CA ARG A 103 -13.98 -4.58 -11.56
C ARG A 103 -14.25 -4.04 -12.96
N ARG A 104 -15.51 -4.12 -13.40
CA ARG A 104 -15.98 -3.57 -14.67
C ARG A 104 -15.73 -2.06 -14.61
N ARG A 105 -14.85 -1.52 -15.47
CA ARG A 105 -14.69 -0.08 -15.63
C ARG A 105 -16.03 0.47 -16.16
N SER A 106 -16.64 1.37 -15.42
CA SER A 106 -17.78 2.16 -15.90
C SER A 106 -17.32 2.97 -17.11
N SER A 107 -17.96 2.75 -18.26
CA SER A 107 -17.83 3.63 -19.42
C SER A 107 -18.60 4.91 -19.13
N CYS A 108 -17.91 6.05 -19.10
CA CYS A 108 -18.57 7.34 -19.26
C CYS A 108 -18.59 7.67 -20.75
N SER A 109 -19.77 8.06 -21.22
CA SER A 109 -20.06 8.62 -22.55
C SER A 109 -19.35 9.93 -22.80
#